data_AF-A0A8B9K6E6-F1
#
_entry.id   AF-A0A8B9K6E6-F1
#
_cell.length_a   1.000
_cell.length_b   1.000
_cell.length_c   1.000
_cell.angle_alpha   90.00
_cell.angle_beta   90.00
_cell.angle_gamma   90.00
#
_symmetry.space_group_name_H-M   'P 1'
#
loop_
_entity.id
_entity.type
_entity.pdbx_description
1 polymer ?
#
loop_
_entity_poly.entity_id
_entity_poly.type
_entity_poly.pdbx_seq_one_letter_code
_entity_poly.pdbx_strand_id
1 'polypeptide(L)'
;MAREESGDLTVSQGTRMLFYLMTPNETSFSDVDGVPRYVQKATPFFVGLVLLEVFVAWLKTGDLLIKINDGTTSLAAGMISRLPHLFVRSLEVSSYIYVWNNFHILELPWDSAWTWWLAFLGVDFGYYWVHRFAHEVNLLWAAHQVHHSSEYYNLTTALRQSVTQQCASWVFYLPMALIVPPSVFAVHIQFNLLYQFWIHTEMLSQMTVLLLTGYILLTLTSLGYIIDQSPNAAVWEMLRCLIMMALYRFGWISPLMSQLAFATEVCQ
;
A
#
# COMPACT_ATOMS: atom_id res chain seq x y z
N MET A 1 31.45 11.00 8.38
CA MET A 1 32.12 10.71 7.10
C MET A 1 31.46 9.46 6.53
N ALA A 2 31.01 9.56 5.28
CA ALA A 2 29.93 8.79 4.68
C ALA A 2 30.07 7.25 4.72
N ARG A 3 28.94 6.59 4.99
CA ARG A 3 28.52 5.43 4.19
C ARG A 3 27.12 5.71 3.64
N GLU A 4 27.11 6.30 2.45
CA GLU A 4 26.05 6.06 1.47
C GLU A 4 25.98 4.55 1.23
N GLU A 5 25.07 3.87 1.93
CA GLU A 5 24.47 2.64 1.41
C GLU A 5 22.98 2.89 1.16
N SER A 6 22.65 3.99 0.49
CA SER A 6 21.36 4.12 -0.19
C SER A 6 21.41 3.35 -1.52
N GLY A 7 21.79 2.07 -1.49
CA GLY A 7 21.80 1.22 -2.67
C GLY A 7 20.47 1.32 -3.40
N ASP A 8 20.51 1.41 -4.72
CA ASP A 8 19.31 1.31 -5.54
C ASP A 8 18.57 0.02 -5.17
N LEU A 9 17.25 0.11 -4.99
CA LEU A 9 16.46 -1.07 -4.70
C LEU A 9 16.60 -2.02 -5.89
N THR A 10 16.86 -3.30 -5.60
CA THR A 10 16.78 -4.31 -6.65
C THR A 10 15.37 -4.33 -7.24
N VAL A 11 15.22 -4.79 -8.48
CA VAL A 11 13.89 -4.94 -9.12
C VAL A 11 12.95 -5.81 -8.27
N SER A 12 13.50 -6.82 -7.59
CA SER A 12 12.77 -7.68 -6.65
C SER A 12 12.23 -6.88 -5.46
N GLN A 13 13.10 -6.13 -4.77
CA GLN A 13 12.68 -5.28 -3.64
C GLN A 13 11.69 -4.20 -4.09
N GLY A 14 11.94 -3.59 -5.24
CA GLY A 14 11.07 -2.56 -5.80
C GLY A 14 9.68 -3.08 -6.13
N THR A 15 9.57 -4.31 -6.64
CA THR A 15 8.27 -4.97 -6.84
C THR A 15 7.63 -5.33 -5.50
N ARG A 16 8.38 -5.94 -4.57
CA ARG A 16 7.85 -6.42 -3.29
C ARG A 16 7.31 -5.29 -2.41
N MET A 17 7.97 -4.13 -2.37
CA MET A 17 7.51 -3.00 -1.57
C MET A 17 6.16 -2.45 -2.01
N LEU A 18 5.80 -2.60 -3.29
CA LEU A 18 4.50 -2.16 -3.82
C LEU A 18 3.32 -2.98 -3.28
N PHE A 19 3.60 -4.19 -2.77
CA PHE A 19 2.60 -5.14 -2.30
C PHE A 19 2.77 -5.50 -0.82
N TYR A 20 3.50 -4.70 -0.03
CA TYR A 20 3.80 -5.00 1.38
C TYR A 20 4.53 -6.35 1.59
N LEU A 21 5.25 -6.85 0.59
CA LEU A 21 5.94 -8.15 0.62
C LEU A 21 7.37 -8.07 1.18
N MET A 22 7.78 -6.91 1.71
CA MET A 22 9.09 -6.71 2.33
C MET A 22 9.10 -7.31 3.75
N THR A 23 10.26 -7.75 4.23
CA THR A 23 10.37 -8.33 5.58
C THR A 23 10.81 -7.30 6.62
N PRO A 24 10.53 -7.54 7.92
CA PRO A 24 11.06 -6.71 9.01
C PRO A 24 12.58 -6.58 8.96
N ASN A 25 13.32 -7.64 8.63
CA ASN A 25 14.78 -7.62 8.54
C ASN A 25 15.31 -6.68 7.45
N GLU A 26 14.53 -6.43 6.40
CA GLU A 26 14.91 -5.54 5.30
C GLU A 26 14.48 -4.09 5.51
N THR A 27 13.58 -3.85 6.47
CA THR A 27 12.81 -2.60 6.55
C THR A 27 12.63 -2.08 7.97
N SER A 28 13.37 -2.62 8.94
CA SER A 28 13.43 -2.12 10.31
C SER A 28 14.71 -1.30 10.49
N PHE A 29 14.56 -0.08 10.97
CA PHE A 29 15.66 0.87 11.14
C PHE A 29 15.64 1.42 12.56
N SER A 30 16.81 1.66 13.14
CA SER A 30 16.92 2.26 14.47
C SER A 30 16.56 3.74 14.48
N ASP A 31 16.70 4.42 13.35
CA ASP A 31 16.51 5.86 13.21
C ASP A 31 15.72 6.21 11.93
N VAL A 32 15.00 7.33 11.96
CA VAL A 32 14.18 7.82 10.85
C VAL A 32 15.03 8.23 9.65
N ASP A 33 16.21 8.79 9.88
CA ASP A 33 17.12 9.21 8.81
C ASP A 33 17.68 8.01 8.02
N GLY A 34 17.68 6.82 8.65
CA GLY A 34 18.04 5.57 8.00
C GLY A 34 16.95 5.03 7.05
N VAL A 35 15.72 5.53 7.12
CA VAL A 35 14.59 5.00 6.35
C VAL A 35 14.69 5.46 4.89
N PRO A 36 14.76 4.53 3.92
CA PRO A 36 14.76 4.88 2.51
C PRO A 36 13.47 5.60 2.09
N ARG A 37 13.60 6.48 1.10
CA ARG A 37 12.46 7.14 0.46
C ARG A 37 11.78 6.20 -0.54
N TYR A 38 11.14 5.15 -0.04
CA TYR A 38 10.48 4.10 -0.84
C TYR A 38 9.54 4.67 -1.89
N VAL A 39 8.76 5.70 -1.57
CA VAL A 39 7.83 6.34 -2.53
C VAL A 39 8.58 6.94 -3.72
N GLN A 40 9.72 7.59 -3.49
CA GLN A 40 10.54 8.15 -4.57
C GLN A 40 11.15 7.04 -5.41
N LYS A 41 11.68 5.99 -4.76
CA LYS A 41 12.24 4.81 -5.44
C LYS A 41 11.19 4.00 -6.21
N ALA A 42 9.90 4.11 -5.85
CA ALA A 42 8.78 3.44 -6.52
C ALA A 42 8.31 4.14 -7.81
N THR A 43 8.66 5.42 -8.00
CA THR A 43 8.24 6.23 -9.16
C THR A 43 8.38 5.52 -10.52
N PRO A 44 9.52 4.90 -10.88
CA PRO A 44 9.65 4.21 -12.17
C PRO A 44 8.69 3.02 -12.31
N PHE A 45 8.35 2.34 -11.21
CA PHE A 45 7.38 1.24 -11.22
C PHE A 45 5.96 1.78 -11.48
N PHE A 46 5.56 2.88 -10.84
CA PHE A 46 4.26 3.50 -11.11
C PHE A 46 4.10 3.90 -12.57
N VAL A 47 5.11 4.53 -13.16
CA VAL A 47 5.10 4.87 -14.59
C VAL A 47 4.99 3.62 -15.45
N GLY A 48 5.81 2.60 -15.16
CA GLY A 48 5.76 1.32 -15.87
C GLY A 48 4.39 0.64 -15.80
N LEU A 49 3.72 0.70 -14.65
CA LEU A 49 2.41 0.08 -14.42
C LEU A 49 1.28 0.82 -15.11
N VAL A 50 1.30 2.16 -15.12
CA VAL A 50 0.36 2.96 -15.93
C VAL A 50 0.52 2.62 -17.41
N LEU A 51 1.76 2.56 -17.92
CA LEU A 51 2.03 2.18 -19.30
C LEU A 51 1.58 0.76 -19.61
N LEU A 52 1.77 -0.17 -18.66
CA LEU A 52 1.32 -1.55 -18.79
C LEU A 52 -0.21 -1.64 -18.81
N GLU A 53 -0.93 -0.89 -17.96
CA GLU A 53 -2.39 -0.84 -17.97
C GLU A 53 -2.92 -0.35 -19.31
N VAL A 54 -2.34 0.72 -19.85
CA VAL A 54 -2.69 1.24 -21.19
C VAL A 54 -2.44 0.19 -22.28
N PHE A 55 -1.29 -0.47 -22.23
CA PHE A 55 -0.94 -1.50 -23.22
C PHE A 55 -1.88 -2.70 -23.16
N VAL A 56 -2.19 -3.21 -21.97
CA VAL A 56 -3.12 -4.34 -21.79
C VAL A 56 -4.54 -3.95 -22.18
N ALA A 57 -4.98 -2.73 -21.86
CA ALA A 57 -6.27 -2.22 -22.28
C ALA A 57 -6.41 -2.17 -23.82
N TRP A 58 -5.37 -1.65 -24.49
CA TRP A 58 -5.32 -1.60 -25.94
C TRP A 58 -5.40 -3.00 -26.56
N LEU A 59 -4.67 -3.98 -26.02
CA LEU A 59 -4.73 -5.36 -26.49
C LEU A 59 -6.12 -6.01 -26.30
N LYS A 60 -6.82 -5.71 -25.19
CA LYS A 60 -8.12 -6.31 -24.87
C LYS A 60 -9.29 -5.67 -25.60
N THR A 61 -9.28 -4.35 -25.73
CA THR A 61 -10.46 -3.58 -26.16
C THR A 61 -10.26 -2.88 -27.50
N GLY A 62 -9.02 -2.73 -27.96
CA GLY A 62 -8.68 -1.88 -29.11
C GLY A 62 -8.78 -0.37 -28.81
N ASP A 63 -9.20 0.03 -27.61
CA ASP A 63 -9.28 1.42 -27.16
C ASP A 63 -8.29 1.67 -26.01
N LEU A 64 -7.93 2.94 -25.81
CA LEU A 64 -7.17 3.40 -24.67
C LEU A 64 -8.13 3.56 -23.49
N LEU A 65 -7.95 2.76 -22.44
CA LEU A 65 -8.75 2.85 -21.19
C LEU A 65 -8.61 4.23 -20.52
N ILE A 66 -7.49 4.91 -20.76
CA ILE A 66 -7.25 6.29 -20.31
C ILE A 66 -7.70 7.26 -21.40
N LYS A 67 -8.72 8.08 -21.10
CA LYS A 67 -8.99 9.28 -21.89
C LYS A 67 -7.93 10.34 -21.59
N ILE A 68 -7.34 10.92 -22.64
CA ILE A 68 -6.17 11.79 -22.54
C ILE A 68 -6.44 12.99 -21.61
N ASN A 69 -7.63 13.59 -21.70
CA ASN A 69 -8.02 14.72 -20.85
C ASN A 69 -8.03 14.35 -19.35
N ASP A 70 -8.61 13.21 -19.00
CA ASP A 70 -8.70 12.77 -17.60
C ASP A 70 -7.34 12.32 -17.08
N GLY A 71 -6.60 11.52 -17.85
CA GLY A 71 -5.26 11.05 -17.49
C GLY A 71 -4.26 12.20 -17.30
N THR A 72 -4.30 13.22 -18.18
CA THR A 72 -3.44 14.42 -18.03
C THR A 72 -3.82 15.24 -16.81
N THR A 73 -5.11 15.38 -16.52
CA THR A 73 -5.59 16.07 -15.31
C THR A 73 -5.13 15.34 -14.05
N SER A 74 -5.27 14.01 -14.02
CA SER A 74 -4.86 13.17 -12.90
C SER A 74 -3.35 13.20 -12.68
N LEU A 75 -2.55 13.14 -13.75
CA LEU A 75 -1.09 13.29 -13.67
C LEU A 75 -0.68 14.69 -13.19
N ALA A 76 -1.29 15.75 -13.73
CA ALA A 76 -0.99 17.12 -13.34
C ALA A 76 -1.34 17.37 -11.85
N ALA A 77 -2.50 16.90 -11.39
CA ALA A 77 -2.87 16.94 -9.98
C ALA A 77 -1.85 16.18 -9.11
N GLY A 78 -1.39 15.00 -9.56
CA GLY A 78 -0.34 14.24 -8.89
C GLY A 78 0.99 14.98 -8.80
N MET A 79 1.39 15.70 -9.85
CA MET A 79 2.61 16.51 -9.82
C MET A 79 2.46 17.73 -8.89
N ILE A 80 1.32 18.42 -8.95
CA ILE A 80 1.05 19.63 -8.16
C ILE A 80 0.92 19.29 -6.66
N SER A 81 0.31 18.17 -6.32
CA SER A 81 0.19 17.70 -4.92
C SER A 81 1.54 17.36 -4.27
N ARG A 82 2.64 17.24 -5.05
CA ARG A 82 3.99 17.11 -4.49
C ARG A 82 4.59 18.42 -3.97
N LEU A 83 4.09 19.58 -4.40
CA LEU A 83 4.60 20.89 -3.96
C LEU A 83 4.48 21.12 -2.44
N PRO A 84 3.30 20.93 -1.80
CA PRO A 84 3.17 21.10 -0.35
C PRO A 84 3.85 19.99 0.45
N HIS A 85 4.21 18.88 -0.20
CA HIS A 85 4.67 17.65 0.44
C HIS A 85 5.91 17.87 1.31
N LEU A 86 6.83 18.76 0.93
CA LEU A 86 8.01 19.03 1.76
C LEU A 86 7.62 19.62 3.12
N PHE A 87 6.73 20.60 3.14
CA PHE A 87 6.29 21.24 4.39
C PHE A 87 5.41 20.31 5.22
N VAL A 88 4.42 19.67 4.59
CA VAL A 88 3.45 18.84 5.31
C VAL A 88 4.09 17.56 5.83
N ARG A 89 4.98 16.93 5.05
CA ARG A 89 5.70 15.73 5.51
C ARG A 89 6.67 16.05 6.64
N SER A 90 7.35 17.19 6.58
CA SER A 90 8.18 17.65 7.70
C SER A 90 7.33 17.84 8.95
N LEU A 91 6.16 18.48 8.83
CA LEU A 91 5.25 18.66 9.95
C LEU A 91 4.75 17.33 10.52
N GLU A 92 4.36 16.37 9.68
CA GLU A 92 3.94 15.03 10.10
C GLU A 92 5.03 14.31 10.89
N VAL A 93 6.24 14.20 10.32
CA VAL A 93 7.36 13.48 10.94
C VAL A 93 7.82 14.19 12.21
N SER A 94 7.97 15.53 12.18
CA SER A 94 8.38 16.29 13.37
C SER A 94 7.34 16.23 14.49
N SER A 95 6.04 16.28 14.17
CA SER A 95 4.99 16.15 15.18
C SER A 95 4.96 14.74 15.78
N TYR A 96 5.13 13.71 14.96
CA TYR A 96 5.22 12.33 15.43
C TYR A 96 6.43 12.12 16.36
N ILE A 97 7.62 12.58 15.95
CA ILE A 97 8.84 12.51 16.77
C ILE A 97 8.68 13.33 18.06
N TYR A 98 8.06 14.50 18.00
CA TYR A 98 7.77 15.30 19.19
C TYR A 98 6.89 14.54 20.17
N VAL A 99 5.80 13.91 19.70
CA VAL A 99 4.93 13.11 20.57
C VAL A 99 5.68 11.92 21.14
N TRP A 100 6.44 11.20 20.31
CA TRP A 100 7.28 10.08 20.74
C TRP A 100 8.25 10.49 21.85
N ASN A 101 9.05 11.54 21.64
CA ASN A 101 10.09 11.95 22.60
C ASN A 101 9.54 12.46 23.93
N ASN A 102 8.30 12.96 23.99
CA ASN A 102 7.75 13.62 25.17
C ASN A 102 6.63 12.83 25.87
N PHE A 103 5.93 11.95 25.14
CA PHE A 103 4.68 11.34 25.62
C PHE A 103 4.57 9.83 25.37
N HIS A 104 5.59 9.16 24.81
CA HIS A 104 5.50 7.70 24.67
C HIS A 104 5.31 7.02 26.02
N ILE A 105 4.46 6.00 26.05
CA ILE A 105 4.08 5.26 27.26
C ILE A 105 4.79 3.91 27.28
N LEU A 106 5.01 3.33 26.10
CA LEU A 106 5.70 2.06 25.90
C LEU A 106 6.64 2.17 24.72
N GLU A 107 7.87 1.70 24.87
CA GLU A 107 8.82 1.63 23.76
C GLU A 107 8.85 0.21 23.20
N LEU A 108 8.19 0.02 22.04
CA LEU A 108 8.32 -1.23 21.31
C LEU A 108 9.68 -1.30 20.60
N PRO A 109 10.40 -2.44 20.61
CA PRO A 109 11.70 -2.54 19.94
C PRO A 109 11.58 -2.32 18.44
N TRP A 110 12.41 -1.45 17.87
CA TRP A 110 12.37 -1.10 16.44
C TRP A 110 12.74 -2.27 15.52
N ASP A 111 13.51 -3.24 16.02
CA ASP A 111 14.01 -4.44 15.34
C ASP A 111 13.11 -5.68 15.54
N SER A 112 11.95 -5.51 16.18
CA SER A 112 11.01 -6.60 16.42
C SER A 112 10.00 -6.75 15.29
N ALA A 113 9.84 -7.98 14.79
CA ALA A 113 8.81 -8.33 13.83
C ALA A 113 7.39 -8.02 14.34
N TRP A 114 7.15 -8.11 15.66
CA TRP A 114 5.86 -7.74 16.24
C TRP A 114 5.59 -6.24 16.15
N THR A 115 6.59 -5.41 16.42
CA THR A 115 6.49 -3.95 16.25
C THR A 115 6.19 -3.59 14.80
N TRP A 116 6.83 -4.30 13.86
CA TRP A 116 6.59 -4.13 12.43
C TRP A 116 5.13 -4.43 12.06
N TRP A 117 4.59 -5.59 12.45
CA TRP A 117 3.20 -5.95 12.15
C TRP A 117 2.17 -5.07 12.87
N LEU A 118 2.45 -4.65 14.10
CA LEU A 118 1.61 -3.70 14.82
C LEU A 118 1.60 -2.32 14.12
N ALA A 119 2.74 -1.87 13.60
CA ALA A 119 2.82 -0.64 12.83
C ALA A 119 2.05 -0.75 11.51
N PHE A 120 2.12 -1.88 10.82
CA PHE A 120 1.29 -2.16 9.64
C PHE A 120 -0.20 -1.98 9.94
N LEU A 121 -0.72 -2.69 10.96
CA LEU A 121 -2.12 -2.60 11.34
C LEU A 121 -2.51 -1.20 11.82
N GLY A 122 -1.64 -0.56 12.61
CA GLY A 122 -1.89 0.77 13.15
C GLY A 122 -1.95 1.84 12.06
N VAL A 123 -1.02 1.82 11.09
CA VAL A 123 -1.03 2.76 9.96
C VAL A 123 -2.26 2.53 9.08
N ASP A 124 -2.62 1.28 8.81
CA ASP A 124 -3.83 0.97 8.03
C ASP A 124 -5.10 1.44 8.75
N PHE A 125 -5.19 1.23 10.06
CA PHE A 125 -6.28 1.73 10.89
C PHE A 125 -6.34 3.26 10.95
N GLY A 126 -5.18 3.93 11.04
CA GLY A 126 -5.09 5.39 10.95
C GLY A 126 -5.60 5.88 9.59
N TYR A 127 -5.20 5.20 8.50
CA TYR A 127 -5.69 5.50 7.16
C TYR A 127 -7.21 5.30 7.02
N TYR A 128 -7.77 4.24 7.60
CA TYR A 128 -9.22 4.03 7.64
C TYR A 128 -9.95 5.26 8.20
N TRP A 129 -9.48 5.80 9.32
CA TRP A 129 -10.10 7.00 9.91
C TRP A 129 -9.88 8.25 9.08
N VAL A 130 -8.68 8.45 8.51
CA VAL A 130 -8.44 9.55 7.56
C VAL A 130 -9.45 9.50 6.42
N HIS A 131 -9.60 8.34 5.80
CA HIS A 131 -10.50 8.15 4.67
C HIS A 131 -11.96 8.33 5.08
N ARG A 132 -12.40 7.70 6.19
CA ARG A 132 -13.77 7.87 6.70
C ARG A 132 -14.10 9.33 6.97
N PHE A 133 -13.25 10.04 7.68
CA PHE A 133 -13.45 11.46 7.99
C PHE A 133 -13.40 12.33 6.73
N ALA A 134 -12.63 11.94 5.71
CA ALA A 134 -12.65 12.58 4.41
C ALA A 134 -14.00 12.46 3.68
N HIS A 135 -14.81 11.45 3.97
CA HIS A 135 -16.16 11.29 3.44
C HIS A 135 -17.27 11.83 4.36
N GLU A 136 -16.97 12.05 5.65
CA GLU A 136 -17.97 12.50 6.64
C GLU A 136 -17.86 13.98 7.04
N VAL A 137 -16.69 14.62 6.86
CA VAL A 137 -16.44 16.01 7.30
C VAL A 137 -16.20 16.92 6.09
N ASN A 138 -17.02 17.96 5.93
CA ASN A 138 -17.00 18.88 4.79
C ASN A 138 -15.61 19.45 4.45
N LEU A 139 -14.82 19.83 5.45
CA LEU A 139 -13.46 20.37 5.22
C LEU A 139 -12.52 19.31 4.61
N LEU A 140 -12.60 18.07 5.10
CA LEU A 140 -11.78 16.97 4.63
C LEU A 140 -12.31 16.43 3.29
N TRP A 141 -13.62 16.43 3.09
CA TRP A 141 -14.25 16.19 1.79
C TRP A 141 -13.80 17.21 0.75
N ALA A 142 -13.73 18.50 1.11
CA ALA A 142 -13.28 19.53 0.17
C ALA A 142 -11.85 19.27 -0.34
N ALA A 143 -10.97 18.72 0.51
CA ALA A 143 -9.65 18.25 0.12
C ALA A 143 -9.70 16.93 -0.68
N HIS A 144 -10.61 16.03 -0.35
CA HIS A 144 -10.66 14.67 -0.93
C HIS A 144 -11.45 14.54 -2.23
N GLN A 145 -12.45 15.39 -2.48
CA GLN A 145 -13.31 15.33 -3.65
C GLN A 145 -12.55 15.42 -4.98
N VAL A 146 -11.37 16.07 -5.01
CA VAL A 146 -10.51 16.13 -6.20
C VAL A 146 -10.10 14.72 -6.62
N HIS A 147 -9.84 13.83 -5.66
CA HIS A 147 -9.53 12.43 -5.91
C HIS A 147 -10.71 11.68 -6.52
N HIS A 148 -11.93 11.96 -6.05
CA HIS A 148 -13.17 11.38 -6.56
C HIS A 148 -13.73 12.07 -7.82
N SER A 149 -13.04 13.08 -8.36
CA SER A 149 -13.51 13.81 -9.54
C SER A 149 -13.17 13.15 -10.87
N SER A 150 -12.51 11.99 -10.84
CA SER A 150 -12.25 11.18 -12.04
C SER A 150 -13.51 10.44 -12.45
N GLU A 151 -13.84 10.50 -13.74
CA GLU A 151 -14.92 9.70 -14.33
C GLU A 151 -14.46 8.27 -14.66
N TYR A 152 -13.15 8.01 -14.61
CA TYR A 152 -12.54 6.74 -14.96
C TYR A 152 -11.83 6.14 -13.75
N TYR A 153 -11.92 4.82 -13.57
CA TYR A 153 -11.27 4.13 -12.46
C TYR A 153 -10.06 3.31 -12.95
N ASN A 154 -8.95 4.03 -13.13
CA ASN A 154 -7.67 3.52 -13.66
C ASN A 154 -6.47 4.03 -12.84
N LEU A 155 -5.28 3.46 -13.05
CA LEU A 155 -4.13 3.70 -12.17
C LEU A 155 -3.70 5.17 -12.09
N THR A 156 -4.02 5.99 -13.09
CA THR A 156 -3.74 7.44 -13.01
C THR A 156 -4.62 8.15 -11.99
N THR A 157 -5.80 7.61 -11.69
CA THR A 157 -6.72 8.12 -10.65
C THR A 157 -6.09 8.12 -9.27
N ALA A 158 -5.24 7.12 -8.98
CA ALA A 158 -4.46 7.09 -7.73
C ALA A 158 -3.60 8.35 -7.54
N LEU A 159 -3.11 8.92 -8.65
CA LEU A 159 -2.27 10.12 -8.67
C LEU A 159 -3.09 11.42 -8.52
N ARG A 160 -4.41 11.38 -8.70
CA ARG A 160 -5.29 12.55 -8.63
C ARG A 160 -5.48 13.01 -7.18
N GLN A 161 -4.46 13.61 -6.58
CA GLN A 161 -4.50 14.08 -5.20
C GLN A 161 -4.61 15.60 -5.16
N SER A 162 -5.34 16.15 -4.19
CA SER A 162 -5.34 17.59 -3.95
C SER A 162 -4.07 18.03 -3.21
N VAL A 163 -3.75 19.32 -3.32
CA VAL A 163 -2.66 19.97 -2.56
C VAL A 163 -2.93 19.91 -1.05
N THR A 164 -4.19 19.93 -0.64
CA THR A 164 -4.60 20.02 0.77
C THR A 164 -4.87 18.67 1.42
N GLN A 165 -4.86 17.57 0.66
CA GLN A 165 -5.21 16.23 1.15
C GLN A 165 -4.39 15.84 2.40
N GLN A 166 -3.10 16.13 2.39
CA GLN A 166 -2.17 15.71 3.46
C GLN A 166 -2.19 16.65 4.68
N CYS A 167 -2.79 17.84 4.59
CA CYS A 167 -2.68 18.86 5.64
C CYS A 167 -3.32 18.45 6.98
N ALA A 168 -4.25 17.49 6.96
CA ALA A 168 -5.00 17.06 8.14
C ALA A 168 -4.78 15.58 8.51
N SER A 169 -4.21 14.76 7.62
CA SER A 169 -4.10 13.31 7.84
C SER A 169 -3.16 12.94 8.98
N TRP A 170 -2.09 13.72 9.19
CA TRP A 170 -1.03 13.42 10.16
C TRP A 170 -1.54 13.27 11.60
N VAL A 171 -2.63 13.97 11.97
CA VAL A 171 -3.22 13.92 13.32
C VAL A 171 -3.71 12.52 13.68
N PHE A 172 -4.24 11.79 12.70
CA PHE A 172 -4.78 10.43 12.91
C PHE A 172 -3.70 9.39 13.23
N TYR A 173 -2.44 9.69 12.91
CA TYR A 173 -1.31 8.81 13.19
C TYR A 173 -0.60 9.12 14.51
N LEU A 174 -0.83 10.30 15.12
CA LEU A 174 -0.17 10.68 16.38
C LEU A 174 -0.41 9.71 17.54
N PRO A 175 -1.60 9.08 17.72
CA PRO A 175 -1.78 8.10 18.79
C PRO A 175 -0.80 6.92 18.72
N MET A 176 -0.32 6.57 17.52
CA MET A 176 0.69 5.51 17.37
C MET A 176 2.04 5.90 17.98
N ALA A 177 2.38 7.18 18.02
CA ALA A 177 3.62 7.68 18.62
C ALA A 177 3.68 7.45 20.15
N LEU A 178 2.61 6.96 20.77
CA LEU A 178 2.63 6.53 22.16
C LEU A 178 3.31 5.18 22.36
N ILE A 179 3.41 4.35 21.30
CA ILE A 179 3.89 2.96 21.37
C ILE A 179 4.82 2.52 20.23
N VAL A 180 4.67 3.07 19.01
CA VAL A 180 5.42 2.66 17.81
C VAL A 180 6.58 3.63 17.53
N PRO A 181 7.83 3.14 17.41
CA PRO A 181 8.98 3.98 17.09
C PRO A 181 8.82 4.76 15.77
N PRO A 182 9.34 6.00 15.69
CA PRO A 182 9.18 6.84 14.49
C PRO A 182 9.74 6.23 13.21
N SER A 183 10.83 5.47 13.28
CA SER A 183 11.44 4.81 12.13
C SER A 183 10.53 3.74 11.53
N VAL A 184 9.92 2.90 12.37
CA VAL A 184 8.97 1.85 11.95
C VAL A 184 7.70 2.49 11.37
N PHE A 185 7.20 3.56 11.99
CA PHE A 185 6.10 4.36 11.44
C PHE A 185 6.43 4.93 10.05
N ALA A 186 7.62 5.53 9.88
CA ALA A 186 8.05 6.15 8.64
C ALA A 186 8.17 5.16 7.46
N VAL A 187 8.44 3.88 7.76
CA VAL A 187 8.39 2.78 6.77
C VAL A 187 6.95 2.48 6.37
N HIS A 188 6.08 2.24 7.36
CA HIS A 188 4.72 1.76 7.11
C HIS A 188 3.82 2.81 6.47
N ILE A 189 3.97 4.09 6.80
CA ILE A 189 3.22 5.16 6.13
C ILE A 189 3.56 5.23 4.62
N GLN A 190 4.79 4.89 4.23
CA GLN A 190 5.17 4.82 2.82
C GLN A 190 4.61 3.56 2.16
N PHE A 191 4.73 2.40 2.78
CA PHE A 191 4.20 1.15 2.22
C PHE A 191 2.68 1.17 2.08
N ASN A 192 1.96 1.77 3.04
CA ASN A 192 0.52 1.97 2.94
C ASN A 192 0.15 2.83 1.73
N LEU A 193 0.89 3.93 1.49
CA LEU A 193 0.70 4.74 0.29
C LEU A 193 1.00 3.97 -1.01
N LEU A 194 2.06 3.15 -1.03
CA LEU A 194 2.41 2.33 -2.20
C LEU A 194 1.33 1.29 -2.50
N TYR A 195 0.80 0.62 -1.48
CA TYR A 195 -0.22 -0.41 -1.63
C TYR A 195 -1.54 0.16 -2.17
N GLN A 196 -1.93 1.35 -1.72
CA GLN A 196 -3.13 2.04 -2.20
C GLN A 196 -3.10 2.38 -3.69
N PHE A 197 -1.96 2.33 -4.38
CA PHE A 197 -1.92 2.60 -5.82
C PHE A 197 -2.74 1.59 -6.64
N TRP A 198 -2.75 0.32 -6.21
CA TRP A 198 -3.28 -0.80 -7.02
C TRP A 198 -4.79 -0.96 -6.95
N ILE A 199 -5.43 -0.34 -5.97
CA ILE A 199 -6.88 -0.48 -5.80
C ILE A 199 -7.65 0.37 -6.80
N HIS A 200 -6.99 1.31 -7.50
CA HIS A 200 -7.57 2.22 -8.49
C HIS A 200 -7.54 1.66 -9.91
N THR A 201 -7.94 0.41 -10.13
CA THR A 201 -8.07 -0.12 -11.50
C THR A 201 -9.25 -1.06 -11.61
N GLU A 202 -10.04 -0.91 -12.68
CA GLU A 202 -11.11 -1.85 -13.05
C GLU A 202 -10.57 -3.19 -13.59
N MET A 203 -9.28 -3.23 -13.98
CA MET A 203 -8.68 -4.41 -14.58
C MET A 203 -8.47 -5.56 -13.58
N LEU A 204 -8.40 -5.23 -12.29
CA LEU A 204 -8.30 -6.18 -11.20
C LEU A 204 -9.63 -6.21 -10.47
N SER A 205 -10.35 -7.33 -10.57
CA SER A 205 -11.57 -7.48 -9.77
C SER A 205 -11.23 -7.51 -8.28
N GLN A 206 -12.13 -7.04 -7.43
CA GLN A 206 -11.99 -7.14 -5.96
C GLN A 206 -11.70 -8.58 -5.51
N MET A 207 -12.27 -9.57 -6.21
CA MET A 207 -11.99 -10.99 -6.00
C MET A 207 -10.56 -11.36 -6.39
N THR A 208 -10.03 -10.82 -7.50
CA THR A 208 -8.64 -11.03 -7.92
C THR A 208 -7.67 -10.44 -6.89
N VAL A 209 -7.96 -9.23 -6.38
CA VAL A 209 -7.15 -8.60 -5.33
C VAL A 209 -7.24 -9.42 -4.04
N LEU A 210 -8.44 -9.82 -3.61
CA LEU A 210 -8.63 -10.65 -2.42
C LEU A 210 -7.97 -12.03 -2.54
N LEU A 211 -8.02 -12.67 -3.70
CA LEU A 211 -7.37 -13.96 -3.96
C LEU A 211 -5.86 -13.80 -4.04
N LEU A 212 -5.34 -12.72 -4.60
CA LEU A 212 -3.90 -12.44 -4.65
C LEU A 212 -3.37 -12.10 -3.25
N THR A 213 -4.04 -11.22 -2.52
CA THR A 213 -3.74 -10.92 -1.11
C THR A 213 -3.90 -12.16 -0.26
N GLY A 214 -4.99 -12.91 -0.41
CA GLY A 214 -5.21 -14.18 0.28
C GLY A 214 -4.14 -15.21 -0.05
N TYR A 215 -3.72 -15.34 -1.30
CA TYR A 215 -2.61 -16.21 -1.73
C TYR A 215 -1.28 -15.77 -1.12
N ILE A 216 -0.99 -14.46 -1.13
CA ILE A 216 0.16 -13.83 -0.48
C ILE A 216 0.16 -14.09 1.04
N LEU A 217 -0.98 -13.91 1.71
CA LEU A 217 -1.18 -14.16 3.13
C LEU A 217 -1.13 -15.67 3.45
N LEU A 218 -1.63 -16.51 2.55
CA LEU A 218 -1.51 -17.97 2.66
C LEU A 218 -0.05 -18.40 2.48
N THR A 219 0.74 -17.72 1.65
CA THR A 219 2.20 -17.86 1.65
C THR A 219 2.88 -17.22 2.87
N LEU A 220 2.19 -16.39 3.67
CA LEU A 220 2.69 -16.01 5.00
C LEU A 220 2.68 -17.18 5.99
N THR A 221 1.90 -18.25 5.73
CA THR A 221 2.10 -19.54 6.44
C THR A 221 3.48 -20.10 6.14
N SER A 222 3.96 -19.96 4.90
CA SER A 222 5.33 -20.25 4.48
C SER A 222 6.33 -19.24 5.04
N LEU A 223 5.93 -17.98 5.27
CA LEU A 223 6.72 -16.98 6.00
C LEU A 223 6.86 -17.34 7.49
N GLY A 224 5.86 -17.94 8.12
CA GLY A 224 5.97 -18.52 9.48
C GLY A 224 7.06 -19.60 9.56
N TYR A 225 7.18 -20.44 8.54
CA TYR A 225 8.26 -21.44 8.44
C TYR A 225 9.65 -20.83 8.19
N ILE A 226 9.72 -19.69 7.49
CA ILE A 226 10.95 -18.92 7.25
C ILE A 226 11.38 -18.16 8.52
N ILE A 227 10.42 -17.62 9.28
CA ILE A 227 10.63 -16.97 10.57
C ILE A 227 11.20 -17.97 11.60
N ASP A 228 10.77 -19.23 11.56
CA ASP A 228 11.25 -20.30 12.45
C ASP A 228 12.53 -21.04 11.97
N GLN A 229 13.14 -20.65 10.83
CA GLN A 229 14.27 -21.37 10.20
C GLN A 229 14.09 -22.90 10.10
N SER A 230 12.86 -23.39 9.95
CA SER A 230 12.60 -24.83 10.01
C SER A 230 13.09 -25.53 8.72
N PRO A 231 13.93 -26.58 8.82
CA PRO A 231 14.47 -27.31 7.65
C PRO A 231 13.38 -28.03 6.83
N ASN A 232 12.18 -28.17 7.39
CA ASN A 232 11.06 -28.87 6.77
C ASN A 232 10.12 -27.94 6.00
N ALA A 233 10.44 -26.64 5.86
CA ALA A 233 9.57 -25.65 5.22
C ALA A 233 9.08 -26.08 3.82
N ALA A 234 9.99 -26.61 2.99
CA ALA A 234 9.66 -27.08 1.65
C ALA A 234 8.71 -28.29 1.65
N VAL A 235 8.80 -29.17 2.67
CA VAL A 235 7.93 -30.34 2.81
C VAL A 235 6.52 -29.91 3.17
N TRP A 236 6.37 -28.97 4.11
CA TRP A 236 5.07 -28.45 4.51
C TRP A 236 4.37 -27.68 3.39
N GLU A 237 5.13 -26.93 2.59
CA GLU A 237 4.62 -26.23 1.42
C GLU A 237 4.14 -27.21 0.32
N MET A 238 4.91 -28.27 0.08
CA MET A 238 4.54 -29.31 -0.88
C MET A 238 3.28 -30.07 -0.41
N LEU A 239 3.18 -30.39 0.88
CA LEU A 239 2.01 -31.06 1.46
C LEU A 239 0.76 -30.17 1.37
N ARG A 240 0.90 -28.85 1.58
CA ARG A 240 -0.17 -27.86 1.40
C ARG A 240 -0.68 -27.81 -0.04
N CYS A 241 0.23 -27.70 -1.01
CA CYS A 241 -0.12 -27.71 -2.44
C CYS A 241 -0.87 -28.99 -2.82
N LEU A 242 -0.43 -30.15 -2.31
CA LEU A 242 -1.08 -31.42 -2.55
C LEU A 242 -2.48 -31.50 -1.92
N ILE A 243 -2.67 -30.98 -0.71
CA ILE A 243 -3.99 -30.91 -0.06
C ILE A 243 -4.93 -29.98 -0.83
N MET A 244 -4.47 -28.80 -1.25
CA MET A 244 -5.30 -27.86 -2.04
C MET A 244 -5.74 -28.48 -3.37
N MET A 245 -4.80 -29.13 -4.08
CA MET A 245 -5.09 -29.84 -5.32
C MET A 245 -6.03 -31.03 -5.10
N ALA A 246 -5.91 -31.74 -3.97
CA ALA A 246 -6.81 -32.83 -3.61
C ALA A 246 -8.22 -32.30 -3.29
N LEU A 247 -8.35 -31.26 -2.47
CA LEU A 247 -9.63 -30.64 -2.14
C LEU A 247 -10.35 -30.09 -3.38
N TYR A 248 -9.60 -29.52 -4.33
CA TYR A 248 -10.14 -29.15 -5.63
C TYR A 248 -10.58 -30.37 -6.45
N ARG A 249 -9.74 -31.40 -6.56
CA ARG A 249 -10.03 -32.63 -7.32
C ARG A 249 -11.23 -33.41 -6.77
N PHE A 250 -11.44 -33.39 -5.47
CA PHE A 250 -12.58 -34.05 -4.81
C PHE A 250 -13.81 -33.14 -4.71
N GLY A 251 -13.76 -31.93 -5.26
CA GLY A 251 -14.92 -31.03 -5.36
C GLY A 251 -15.32 -30.36 -4.05
N TRP A 252 -14.43 -30.35 -3.05
CA TRP A 252 -14.68 -29.71 -1.75
C TRP A 252 -14.40 -28.21 -1.81
N ILE A 253 -13.66 -27.77 -2.83
CA ILE A 253 -13.47 -26.38 -3.20
C ILE A 253 -13.98 -26.23 -4.63
N SER A 254 -15.15 -25.61 -4.79
CA SER A 254 -15.66 -25.21 -6.10
C SER A 254 -15.07 -23.85 -6.50
N PRO A 255 -14.65 -23.64 -7.75
CA PRO A 255 -14.34 -22.29 -8.22
C PRO A 255 -15.62 -21.45 -8.11
N LEU A 256 -15.55 -20.35 -7.37
CA LEU A 256 -16.66 -19.42 -7.13
C LEU A 256 -16.99 -18.58 -8.39
N MET A 257 -16.87 -19.16 -9.58
CA MET A 257 -16.98 -18.47 -10.87
C MET A 257 -18.38 -18.51 -11.49
N SER A 258 -19.36 -19.20 -10.89
CA SER A 258 -20.71 -19.30 -11.47
C SER A 258 -21.81 -18.59 -10.67
N GLN A 259 -21.58 -18.23 -9.40
CA GLN A 259 -22.63 -17.69 -8.52
C GLN A 259 -22.54 -16.19 -8.21
N LEU A 260 -21.50 -15.49 -8.69
CA LEU A 260 -21.32 -14.05 -8.47
C LEU A 260 -21.38 -13.21 -9.75
N ALA A 261 -21.94 -13.77 -10.84
CA ALA A 261 -22.50 -12.94 -11.91
C ALA A 261 -23.79 -12.25 -11.40
N PHE A 262 -23.66 -11.40 -10.39
CA PHE A 262 -24.74 -10.52 -9.97
C PHE A 262 -24.60 -9.20 -10.73
N ALA A 263 -25.70 -8.83 -11.38
CA ALA A 263 -25.82 -7.72 -12.30
C ALA A 263 -25.30 -6.41 -11.70
N THR A 264 -24.36 -5.78 -12.40
CA THR A 264 -24.16 -4.32 -12.30
C THR A 264 -25.34 -3.66 -12.99
N GLU A 265 -26.46 -3.49 -12.28
CA GLU A 265 -27.40 -2.44 -12.65
C GLU A 265 -26.78 -1.09 -12.29
N VAL A 266 -26.43 -0.37 -13.34
CA VAL A 266 -26.01 1.02 -13.35
C VAL A 266 -27.16 1.87 -12.78
N CYS A 267 -26.94 2.53 -11.64
CA CYS A 267 -27.80 3.65 -11.28
C CYS A 267 -27.34 4.87 -12.08
N GLN A 268 -28.18 5.29 -13.02
CA GLN A 268 -28.13 6.61 -13.65
C GLN A 268 -28.37 7.72 -12.62
#